data_AF-W1YN76-F1
#
_entry.id   AF-W1YN76-F1
#
_cell.length_a   1.000
_cell.length_b   1.000
_cell.length_c   1.000
_cell.angle_alpha   90.00
_cell.angle_beta   90.00
_cell.angle_gamma   90.00
#
_symmetry.space_group_name_H-M   'P 1'
#
loop_
_entity.id
_entity.type
_entity.pdbx_description
1 polymer ?
#
loop_
_entity_poly.entity_id
_entity_poly.type
_entity_poly.pdbx_seq_one_letter_code
_entity_poly.pdbx_strand_id
1 'polypeptide(L)' 'HAGQEVLLTGWGVGENHWGGLAEQARVKGDWLVAMPQGLDARKAMIIGTAGFTAMLCVMALEDAGVLYRHRFAV' A
#
# COMPACT_ATOMS: atom_id res chain seq x y z
N HIS A 1 5.02 16.43 -5.56
CA HIS A 1 5.27 17.44 -6.61
C HIS A 1 4.81 16.91 -7.97
N ALA A 2 4.68 17.78 -8.99
CA ALA A 2 4.33 17.32 -10.34
C ALA A 2 5.38 16.32 -10.88
N GLY A 3 4.94 15.26 -11.53
CA GLY A 3 5.81 14.17 -12.03
C GLY A 3 6.25 13.15 -10.98
N GLN A 4 5.85 13.31 -9.71
CA GLN A 4 6.14 12.33 -8.66
C GLN A 4 5.26 11.09 -8.82
N GLU A 5 5.88 9.91 -8.81
CA GLU A 5 5.16 8.65 -8.74
C GLU A 5 4.56 8.44 -7.34
N VAL A 6 3.29 8.04 -7.32
CA VAL A 6 2.48 7.91 -6.11
C VAL A 6 1.64 6.65 -6.16
N LEU A 7 1.28 6.16 -4.98
CA LEU A 7 0.40 5.03 -4.76
C LEU A 7 -0.79 5.46 -3.90
N LEU A 8 -1.95 4.83 -4.14
CA LEU A 8 -3.15 5.01 -3.32
C LEU A 8 -3.73 3.63 -2.97
N THR A 9 -3.97 3.40 -1.68
CA THR A 9 -4.76 2.26 -1.19
C THR A 9 -5.73 2.75 -0.11
N GLY A 10 -7.01 2.35 -0.18
CA GLY A 10 -8.04 2.72 0.80
C GLY A 10 -8.67 4.10 0.61
N TRP A 11 -8.89 4.83 1.70
CA TRP A 11 -9.52 6.16 1.75
C TRP A 11 -10.94 6.26 1.14
N GLY A 12 -11.64 5.12 1.02
CA GLY A 12 -12.95 5.06 0.37
C GLY A 12 -12.92 5.30 -1.14
N VAL A 13 -11.74 5.33 -1.75
CA VAL A 13 -11.54 5.45 -3.20
C VAL A 13 -11.87 4.11 -3.85
N GLY A 14 -12.79 4.13 -4.82
CA GLY A 14 -13.41 2.93 -5.38
C GLY A 14 -14.67 2.47 -4.63
N GLU A 15 -15.07 3.18 -3.58
CA GLU A 15 -16.28 2.89 -2.78
C GLU A 15 -17.22 4.11 -2.77
N ASN A 16 -16.85 5.15 -2.02
CA ASN A 16 -17.62 6.40 -1.84
C ASN A 16 -17.01 7.59 -2.61
N HIS A 17 -15.82 7.40 -3.18
CA HIS A 17 -15.13 8.33 -4.08
C HIS A 17 -14.70 7.58 -5.34
N TRP A 18 -14.72 8.24 -6.51
CA TRP A 18 -14.36 7.62 -7.79
C TRP A 18 -12.95 6.98 -7.76
N GLY A 19 -12.86 5.74 -8.21
CA GLY A 19 -11.68 4.87 -8.08
C GLY A 19 -10.69 4.90 -9.26
N GLY A 20 -9.73 3.97 -9.21
CA GLY A 20 -8.63 3.84 -10.18
C GLY A 20 -8.93 3.00 -11.42
N LEU A 21 -10.18 2.54 -11.62
CA LEU A 21 -10.61 1.89 -12.88
C LEU A 21 -10.88 2.94 -13.97
N ALA A 22 -9.91 3.81 -14.20
CA ALA A 22 -9.93 4.92 -15.13
C ALA A 22 -8.48 5.31 -15.48
N GLU A 23 -8.28 5.97 -16.63
CA GLU A 23 -6.94 6.46 -17.02
C GLU A 23 -6.46 7.62 -16.14
N GLN A 24 -7.40 8.35 -15.52
CA GLN A 24 -7.11 9.49 -14.64
C GLN A 24 -8.01 9.46 -13.42
N ALA A 25 -7.46 9.85 -12.27
CA ALA A 25 -8.19 9.98 -11.02
C ALA A 25 -7.82 11.31 -10.34
N ARG A 26 -8.83 12.02 -9.81
CA ARG A 26 -8.65 13.21 -8.99
C ARG A 26 -8.89 12.83 -7.53
N VAL A 27 -7.86 12.96 -6.70
CA VAL A 27 -7.88 12.56 -5.29
C VAL A 27 -7.23 13.65 -4.43
N LYS A 28 -7.40 13.56 -3.10
CA LYS A 28 -6.71 14.45 -2.17
C LYS A 28 -5.24 14.04 -2.06
N GLY A 29 -4.34 15.02 -1.99
CA GLY A 29 -2.90 14.78 -1.86
C GLY A 29 -2.55 13.98 -0.61
N ASP A 30 -3.26 14.22 0.50
CA ASP A 30 -3.03 13.56 1.79
C ASP A 30 -3.35 12.06 1.79
N TRP A 31 -4.03 11.55 0.75
CA TRP A 31 -4.33 10.12 0.60
C TRP A 31 -3.21 9.36 -0.12
N LEU A 32 -2.29 10.09 -0.73
CA LEU A 32 -1.22 9.54 -1.55
C LEU A 32 0.02 9.26 -0.69
N VAL A 33 0.65 8.13 -0.98
CA VAL A 33 1.99 7.81 -0.52
C VAL A 33 2.96 7.88 -1.69
N ALA A 34 4.18 8.35 -1.44
CA ALA A 34 5.24 8.31 -2.43
C ALA A 34 5.54 6.86 -2.83
N MET A 35 5.86 6.62 -4.10
CA MET A 35 6.25 5.29 -4.56
C MET A 35 7.46 4.79 -3.74
N PRO A 36 7.38 3.61 -3.09
CA PRO A 36 8.51 3.05 -2.36
C PRO A 36 9.69 2.76 -3.28
N GLN A 37 10.91 2.95 -2.78
CA GLN A 37 12.12 2.69 -3.55
C GLN A 37 12.18 1.22 -4.02
N GLY A 38 12.49 1.02 -5.31
CA GLY A 38 12.63 -0.31 -5.89
C GLY A 38 11.32 -0.95 -6.37
N LEU A 39 10.17 -0.29 -6.17
CA LEU A 39 8.90 -0.68 -6.79
C LEU A 39 8.61 0.18 -8.02
N ASP A 40 7.93 -0.45 -8.98
CA ASP A 40 7.26 0.23 -10.09
C ASP A 40 5.74 0.16 -9.87
N ALA A 41 4.97 0.95 -10.63
CA ALA A 41 3.52 1.01 -10.50
C ALA A 41 2.84 -0.37 -10.64
N ARG A 42 3.34 -1.23 -11.53
CA ARG A 42 2.77 -2.57 -11.75
C ARG A 42 3.00 -3.46 -10.53
N LYS A 43 4.22 -3.52 -10.01
CA LYS A 43 4.57 -4.30 -8.82
C LYS A 43 3.81 -3.80 -7.59
N ALA A 44 3.71 -2.48 -7.42
CA ALA A 44 2.96 -1.88 -6.33
C ALA A 44 1.48 -2.31 -6.36
N MET A 45 0.83 -2.33 -7.53
CA MET A 45 -0.57 -2.74 -7.66
C MET A 45 -0.81 -4.25 -7.67
N ILE A 46 0.20 -5.07 -7.99
CA ILE A 46 0.15 -6.53 -7.78
C ILE A 46 0.04 -6.84 -6.28
N ILE A 47 0.76 -6.09 -5.45
CA ILE A 47 0.63 -6.16 -3.98
C ILE A 47 -0.74 -5.58 -3.60
N GLY A 48 -1.00 -4.32 -3.99
CA GLY A 48 -2.26 -3.62 -3.79
C GLY A 48 -2.72 -3.57 -2.32
N THR A 49 -3.99 -3.25 -2.12
CA THR A 49 -4.59 -3.21 -0.78
C THR A 49 -4.53 -4.58 -0.08
N ALA A 50 -4.67 -5.68 -0.82
CA ALA A 50 -4.65 -7.02 -0.25
C ALA A 50 -3.29 -7.36 0.37
N GLY A 51 -2.19 -7.15 -0.37
CA GLY A 51 -0.84 -7.38 0.11
C GLY A 51 -0.42 -6.38 1.19
N PHE A 52 -0.87 -5.13 1.08
CA PHE A 52 -0.67 -4.13 2.15
C PHE A 52 -1.30 -4.59 3.47
N THR A 53 -2.58 -4.98 3.44
CA THR A 53 -3.28 -5.51 4.60
C THR A 53 -2.65 -6.81 5.11
N ALA A 54 -2.19 -7.71 4.22
CA ALA A 54 -1.50 -8.93 4.64
C ALA A 54 -0.24 -8.62 5.46
N MET A 55 0.55 -7.63 5.06
CA MET A 55 1.73 -7.22 5.83
C MET A 55 1.35 -6.57 7.17
N LEU A 56 0.29 -5.76 7.20
CA LEU A 56 -0.22 -5.21 8.47
C LEU A 56 -0.64 -6.33 9.44
N CYS A 57 -1.26 -7.40 8.95
CA CYS A 57 -1.58 -8.58 9.76
C CYS A 57 -0.32 -9.28 10.28
N VAL A 58 0.71 -9.44 9.44
CA VAL A 58 2.00 -10.02 9.87
C VAL A 58 2.64 -9.17 10.97
N MET A 59 2.70 -7.85 10.79
CA MET A 59 3.25 -6.93 11.79
C MET A 59 2.48 -7.02 13.11
N ALA A 60 1.14 -7.03 13.05
CA ALA A 60 0.31 -7.17 14.25
C ALA A 60 0.57 -8.49 14.99
N LEU A 61 0.83 -9.59 14.26
CA LEU A 61 1.21 -10.87 14.85
C LEU A 61 2.61 -10.80 15.50
N GLU A 62 3.58 -10.18 14.82
CA GLU A 62 4.93 -9.99 15.36
C GLU A 62 4.91 -9.13 16.64
N ASP A 63 4.13 -8.04 16.65
CA ASP A 63 3.93 -7.17 17.81
C ASP A 63 3.24 -7.90 18.99
N ALA A 64 2.36 -8.87 18.68
CA ALA A 64 1.74 -9.75 19.67
C ALA A 64 2.68 -10.89 20.15
N GLY A 65 3.93 -10.92 19.70
CA GLY A 65 4.94 -11.91 20.08
C GLY A 65 4.85 -13.23 19.32
N VAL A 66 4.05 -13.31 18.26
CA VAL A 66 3.97 -14.49 17.38
C VAL A 66 5.15 -14.45 16.42
N LEU A 67 6.28 -14.99 16.86
CA LEU A 67 7.51 -15.04 16.10
C LEU A 67 7.76 -16.44 15.55
N TYR A 68 8.31 -16.51 14.35
CA TYR A 68 8.85 -17.77 13.84
C TYR A 68 10.04 -18.22 14.71
N ARG A 69 10.07 -19.50 15.10
CA ARG A 69 11.08 -20.05 16.05
C ARG A 69 12.52 -20.05 15.55
N HIS A 70 12.79 -19.69 14.28
CA HIS A 70 14.14 -19.41 13.78
C HIS A 70 14.24 -17.94 13.36
N ARG A 71 14.58 -17.07 14.30
CA ARG A 71 14.81 -15.66 14.01
C ARG A 71 16.25 -15.49 13.50
N PHE A 72 16.42 -15.11 12.24
CA PHE A 72 17.56 -14.26 11.89
C PHE A 72 17.24 -12.90 12.52
N ALA A 73 18.04 -12.51 13.52
CA ALA A 73 18.00 -11.16 14.05
C ALA A 73 18.32 -10.19 12.89
N VAL A 74 17.44 -9.22 12.67
CA VAL A 74 17.71 -8.07 11.80
C VAL A 74 18.46 -7.02 12.59
#